data_AF-A0A2N2MLD3-F1
#
_entry.id   AF-A0A2N2MLD3-F1
#
_cell.length_a   1.000
_cell.length_b   1.000
_cell.length_c   1.000
_cell.angle_alpha   90.00
_cell.angle_beta   90.00
_cell.angle_gamma   90.00
#
_symmetry.space_group_name_H-M   'P 1'
#
loop_
_entity.id
_entity.type
_entity.pdbx_description
1 polymer ?
#
loop_
_entity_poly.entity_id
_entity_poly.type
_entity_poly.pdbx_seq_one_letter_code
_entity_poly.pdbx_strand_id
1 'polypeptide(L)'
;MQAEPGSFGTLPPPKAESKDGLEIVKTKPSGKPKMPPGFLMPFNVIGDDDRTEIEDTSDFPNRSICFLRITFADGSTGTGTGWLVAPRTVISAGHCVFDHPTGGRVISVEVTPGACRKKTAPFGSYLTTQVACSEAWQKDGWKLNQPDVHDHDYGAIFLNEDSRVGELLGYFGYQDIQTEILQSRPFCLCGYPSDKAKHSQWYHVRNLSGVNERNLSYEIDTYFGQSGAPVWYVGKDGNRFVVGVHNAGSSRANFATRLNDPVFQQIKTWRAQGS
;
A
#
# COMPACT_ATOMS: atom_id res chain seq x y z
N MET A 1 19.65 -46.63 -52.41
CA MET A 1 20.60 -46.76 -51.29
C MET A 1 19.80 -46.72 -50.01
N GLN A 2 19.38 -47.89 -49.54
CA GLN A 2 18.77 -48.10 -48.23
C GLN A 2 19.87 -48.64 -47.33
N ALA A 3 20.05 -48.05 -46.15
CA ALA A 3 20.91 -48.58 -45.11
C ALA A 3 20.04 -49.15 -43.99
N GLU A 4 20.35 -50.39 -43.65
CA GLU A 4 19.74 -51.28 -42.66
C GLU A 4 20.00 -50.87 -41.19
N PRO A 5 19.28 -51.49 -40.23
CA PRO A 5 19.05 -50.95 -38.88
C PRO A 5 20.03 -51.50 -37.83
N GLY A 6 20.32 -50.68 -36.81
CA GLY A 6 21.06 -51.06 -35.61
C GLY A 6 20.19 -51.81 -34.60
N SER A 7 20.67 -53.00 -34.24
CA SER A 7 20.13 -54.01 -33.33
C SER A 7 19.81 -53.54 -31.89
N PHE A 8 18.71 -54.08 -31.38
CA PHE A 8 18.25 -54.08 -29.98
C PHE A 8 19.11 -54.98 -29.05
N GLY A 9 19.13 -54.62 -27.76
CA GLY A 9 19.30 -55.51 -26.61
C GLY A 9 18.49 -54.91 -25.44
N THR A 10 17.20 -55.24 -25.31
CA THR A 10 16.58 -56.24 -24.39
C THR A 10 16.66 -55.85 -22.90
N LEU A 11 15.65 -55.94 -22.01
CA LEU A 11 14.24 -56.38 -21.88
C LEU A 11 13.89 -56.10 -20.37
N PRO A 12 12.70 -56.35 -19.79
CA PRO A 12 11.31 -56.10 -20.15
C PRO A 12 10.56 -55.41 -18.95
N PRO A 13 9.25 -55.59 -18.68
CA PRO A 13 8.32 -54.48 -18.40
C PRO A 13 7.80 -54.55 -16.94
N PRO A 14 6.54 -54.20 -16.68
CA PRO A 14 5.93 -52.89 -16.46
C PRO A 14 5.65 -52.67 -14.95
N LYS A 15 5.19 -51.48 -14.55
CA LYS A 15 3.91 -51.34 -13.81
C LYS A 15 3.57 -49.89 -13.49
N ALA A 16 2.27 -49.66 -13.59
CA ALA A 16 1.55 -48.45 -13.23
C ALA A 16 1.73 -48.08 -11.76
N GLU A 17 1.54 -46.80 -11.44
CA GLU A 17 0.53 -46.34 -10.49
C GLU A 17 0.49 -44.81 -10.45
N SER A 18 -0.69 -44.25 -10.67
CA SER A 18 -1.06 -42.89 -10.29
C SER A 18 -1.01 -42.73 -8.77
N LYS A 19 -0.46 -41.63 -8.24
CA LYS A 19 -0.84 -41.15 -6.90
C LYS A 19 -0.97 -39.64 -6.87
N ASP A 20 -2.20 -39.21 -6.63
CA ASP A 20 -2.53 -37.98 -5.94
C ASP A 20 -1.68 -37.83 -4.68
N GLY A 21 -1.27 -36.59 -4.40
CA GLY A 21 -0.49 -36.24 -3.21
C GLY A 21 -0.33 -34.74 -3.10
N LEU A 22 -1.42 -34.05 -2.79
CA LEU A 22 -1.44 -32.64 -2.41
C LEU A 22 -0.74 -32.51 -1.04
N GLU A 23 0.55 -32.15 -1.02
CA GLU A 23 1.25 -31.87 0.24
C GLU A 23 1.21 -30.37 0.53
N ILE A 24 0.35 -30.00 1.48
CA ILE A 24 0.29 -28.66 2.06
C ILE A 24 1.54 -28.47 2.92
N VAL A 25 2.57 -27.84 2.37
CA VAL A 25 3.74 -27.42 3.14
C VAL A 25 3.33 -26.25 4.05
N LYS A 26 3.08 -26.59 5.32
CA LYS A 26 3.05 -25.63 6.43
C LYS A 26 4.49 -25.31 6.83
N THR A 27 5.03 -24.18 6.39
CA THR A 27 6.26 -23.62 6.97
C THR A 27 5.97 -22.32 7.69
N LYS A 28 6.36 -22.27 8.97
CA LYS A 28 6.40 -21.08 9.81
C LYS A 28 7.37 -20.06 9.18
N PRO A 29 7.09 -18.75 9.18
CA PRO A 29 8.09 -17.78 8.79
C PRO A 29 9.06 -17.58 9.96
N SER A 30 10.32 -18.00 9.80
CA SER A 30 11.42 -17.54 10.66
C SER A 30 12.66 -17.29 9.82
N GLY A 31 13.00 -16.03 9.65
CA GLY A 31 14.21 -15.56 8.99
C GLY A 31 13.94 -14.27 8.22
N LYS A 32 14.30 -13.11 8.80
CA LYS A 32 14.37 -11.86 8.03
C LYS A 32 15.45 -12.07 6.96
N PRO A 33 15.18 -11.83 5.67
CA PRO A 33 16.22 -11.88 4.63
C PRO A 33 17.35 -10.93 5.01
N LYS A 34 18.60 -11.39 4.98
CA LYS A 34 19.75 -10.48 5.09
C LYS A 34 19.87 -9.71 3.77
N MET A 35 19.59 -8.41 3.83
CA MET A 35 19.66 -7.51 2.67
C MET A 35 20.96 -6.72 2.65
N PRO A 36 21.45 -6.34 1.46
CA PRO A 36 22.68 -5.56 1.30
C PRO A 36 22.56 -4.18 1.98
N PRO A 37 23.67 -3.60 2.47
CA PRO A 37 23.69 -2.27 3.10
C PRO A 37 23.20 -1.19 2.12
N GLY A 38 22.22 -0.38 2.54
CA GLY A 38 21.70 0.76 1.76
C GLY A 38 20.30 0.58 1.17
N PHE A 39 19.66 -0.59 1.34
CA PHE A 39 18.28 -0.79 0.91
C PHE A 39 17.30 -0.09 1.88
N LEU A 40 16.64 0.98 1.41
CA LEU A 40 15.45 1.54 2.04
C LEU A 40 14.33 0.49 1.94
N MET A 41 13.86 -0.02 3.08
CA MET A 41 12.69 -0.91 3.12
C MET A 41 11.44 -0.06 3.06
N PRO A 42 10.35 -0.43 2.38
CA PRO A 42 9.20 0.48 2.29
C PRO A 42 8.50 0.76 3.64
N PHE A 43 8.94 0.14 4.73
CA PHE A 43 8.32 0.13 6.04
C PHE A 43 9.28 -0.45 7.09
N ASN A 44 9.17 0.01 8.33
CA ASN A 44 9.94 -0.57 9.43
C ASN A 44 9.26 -0.36 10.79
N VAL A 45 9.41 -1.34 11.68
CA VAL A 45 9.16 -1.16 13.12
C VAL A 45 10.47 -0.62 13.72
N ILE A 46 10.39 0.51 14.41
CA ILE A 46 11.52 1.26 14.95
C ILE A 46 11.47 1.18 16.47
N GLY A 47 12.39 0.39 17.03
CA GLY A 47 12.37 0.10 18.47
C GLY A 47 11.34 -0.97 18.82
N ASP A 48 10.57 -0.71 19.88
CA ASP A 48 9.48 -1.58 20.32
C ASP A 48 8.21 -1.31 19.51
N ASP A 49 7.50 -2.38 19.12
CA ASP A 49 6.23 -2.26 18.39
C ASP A 49 5.08 -1.90 19.33
N ASP A 50 4.65 -0.64 19.32
CA ASP A 50 3.51 -0.14 20.09
C ASP A 50 2.32 0.30 19.22
N ARG A 51 2.22 -0.24 17.99
CA ARG A 51 1.01 -0.11 17.16
C ARG A 51 -0.21 -0.68 17.88
N THR A 52 -1.36 -0.02 17.70
CA THR A 52 -2.63 -0.44 18.29
C THR A 52 -3.62 -0.87 17.20
N GLU A 53 -4.29 -2.02 17.40
CA GLU A 53 -5.32 -2.51 16.48
C GLU A 53 -6.61 -1.70 16.63
N ILE A 54 -7.24 -1.39 15.48
CA ILE A 54 -8.61 -0.93 15.41
C ILE A 54 -9.53 -2.15 15.28
N GLU A 55 -10.18 -2.52 16.38
CA GLU A 55 -11.09 -3.67 16.38
C GLU A 55 -12.44 -3.38 15.72
N ASP A 56 -12.91 -2.14 15.83
CA ASP A 56 -14.13 -1.65 15.19
C ASP A 56 -13.80 -0.49 14.26
N THR A 57 -13.99 -0.76 12.97
CA THR A 57 -13.72 0.17 11.89
C THR A 57 -14.98 0.91 11.45
N SER A 58 -16.10 0.84 12.18
CA SER A 58 -17.35 1.51 11.82
C SER A 58 -17.29 3.02 11.85
N ASP A 59 -16.40 3.57 12.67
CA ASP A 59 -16.29 5.00 12.93
C ASP A 59 -15.35 5.70 11.95
N PHE A 60 -15.62 6.98 11.68
CA PHE A 60 -14.69 7.83 10.96
C PHE A 60 -13.47 8.12 11.87
N PRO A 61 -12.23 7.96 11.41
CA PRO A 61 -11.84 7.85 10.00
C PRO A 61 -11.61 6.42 9.52
N ASN A 62 -11.69 5.43 10.40
CA ASN A 62 -11.31 4.04 10.18
C ASN A 62 -12.08 3.39 9.02
N ARG A 63 -13.38 3.69 8.88
CA ARG A 63 -14.21 3.22 7.75
C ARG A 63 -13.75 3.75 6.38
N SER A 64 -13.07 4.90 6.36
CA SER A 64 -12.60 5.54 5.12
C SER A 64 -11.19 5.12 4.72
N ILE A 65 -10.52 4.30 5.53
CA ILE A 65 -9.21 3.73 5.25
C ILE A 65 -9.41 2.34 4.63
N CYS A 66 -8.84 2.14 3.45
CA CYS A 66 -9.13 1.01 2.57
C CYS A 66 -7.97 0.03 2.52
N PHE A 67 -8.29 -1.26 2.70
CA PHE A 67 -7.35 -2.32 2.34
C PHE A 67 -7.34 -2.48 0.83
N LEU A 68 -6.15 -2.58 0.25
CA LEU A 68 -5.96 -2.76 -1.19
C LEU A 68 -5.42 -4.16 -1.45
N ARG A 69 -6.05 -4.89 -2.36
CA ARG A 69 -5.47 -6.05 -3.03
C ARG A 69 -5.20 -5.65 -4.47
N ILE A 70 -3.93 -5.70 -4.88
CA ILE A 70 -3.45 -5.20 -6.15
C ILE A 70 -3.07 -6.41 -7.00
N THR A 71 -3.50 -6.44 -8.26
CA THR A 71 -3.08 -7.45 -9.22
C THR A 71 -2.22 -6.79 -10.29
N PHE A 72 -1.01 -7.32 -10.50
CA PHE A 72 -0.07 -6.84 -11.50
C PHE A 72 -0.18 -7.63 -12.80
N ALA A 73 0.35 -7.06 -13.88
CA ALA A 73 0.27 -7.65 -15.23
C ALA A 73 0.97 -9.02 -15.36
N ASP A 74 1.96 -9.32 -14.50
CA ASP A 74 2.64 -10.62 -14.43
C ASP A 74 1.85 -11.67 -13.64
N GLY A 75 0.66 -11.32 -13.13
CA GLY A 75 -0.21 -12.18 -12.34
C GLY A 75 0.14 -12.21 -10.84
N SER A 76 1.21 -11.54 -10.42
CA SER A 76 1.52 -11.38 -9.00
C SER A 76 0.51 -10.48 -8.30
N THR A 77 0.41 -10.62 -6.98
CA THR A 77 -0.50 -9.81 -6.16
C THR A 77 0.25 -9.05 -5.09
N GLY A 78 -0.09 -7.78 -4.91
CA GLY A 78 0.37 -6.92 -3.83
C GLY A 78 -0.74 -6.59 -2.84
N THR A 79 -0.35 -6.04 -1.70
CA THR A 79 -1.28 -5.44 -0.74
C THR A 79 -0.83 -4.03 -0.39
N GLY A 80 -1.79 -3.15 -0.15
CA GLY A 80 -1.51 -1.77 0.24
C GLY A 80 -2.63 -1.19 1.09
N THR A 81 -2.46 0.08 1.42
CA THR A 81 -3.46 0.90 2.10
C THR A 81 -3.83 2.07 1.20
N GLY A 82 -5.10 2.44 1.18
CA GLY A 82 -5.54 3.69 0.59
C GLY A 82 -6.53 4.40 1.51
N TRP A 83 -6.96 5.58 1.14
CA TRP A 83 -7.97 6.34 1.89
C TRP A 83 -8.87 7.15 0.97
N LEU A 84 -10.16 7.22 1.31
CA LEU A 84 -11.14 7.97 0.52
C LEU A 84 -10.90 9.48 0.68
N VAL A 85 -10.80 10.18 -0.45
CA VAL A 85 -10.71 11.66 -0.54
C VAL A 85 -11.92 12.28 -1.26
N ALA A 86 -12.75 11.45 -1.87
CA ALA A 86 -13.97 11.82 -2.59
C ALA A 86 -14.98 10.65 -2.56
N PRO A 87 -16.22 10.82 -3.06
CA PRO A 87 -17.18 9.73 -3.27
C PRO A 87 -16.61 8.48 -3.92
N ARG A 88 -15.73 8.64 -4.92
CA ARG A 88 -15.14 7.53 -5.70
C ARG A 88 -13.62 7.62 -5.85
N THR A 89 -12.94 8.50 -5.12
CA THR A 89 -11.48 8.64 -5.22
C THR A 89 -10.81 8.15 -3.96
N VAL A 90 -9.87 7.22 -4.13
CA VAL A 90 -8.97 6.73 -3.09
C VAL A 90 -7.55 7.18 -3.42
N ILE A 91 -6.83 7.70 -2.43
CA ILE A 91 -5.39 8.02 -2.56
C ILE A 91 -4.57 6.88 -1.94
N SER A 92 -3.42 6.57 -2.54
CA SER A 92 -2.46 5.56 -2.08
C SER A 92 -1.04 5.92 -2.53
N ALA A 93 -0.06 5.04 -2.28
CA ALA A 93 1.29 5.18 -2.81
C ALA A 93 1.30 4.95 -4.33
N GLY A 94 2.25 5.56 -5.03
CA GLY A 94 2.44 5.40 -6.46
C GLY A 94 2.75 3.95 -6.82
N HIS A 95 3.60 3.28 -6.05
CA HIS A 95 3.93 1.86 -6.26
C HIS A 95 2.74 0.91 -6.03
N CYS A 96 1.68 1.35 -5.34
CA CYS A 96 0.45 0.56 -5.22
C CYS A 96 -0.40 0.57 -6.50
N VAL A 97 -0.15 1.53 -7.41
CA VAL A 97 -0.94 1.72 -8.64
C VAL A 97 -0.10 1.63 -9.91
N PHE A 98 1.22 1.74 -9.80
CA PHE A 98 2.17 1.63 -10.90
C PHE A 98 3.51 1.15 -10.34
N ASP A 99 3.90 -0.09 -10.64
CA ASP A 99 5.13 -0.69 -10.10
C ASP A 99 6.11 -1.02 -11.24
N HIS A 100 7.24 -0.30 -11.33
CA HIS A 100 8.25 -0.49 -12.37
C HIS A 100 8.89 -1.89 -12.37
N PRO A 101 9.26 -2.49 -11.22
CA PRO A 101 9.79 -3.86 -11.16
C PRO A 101 8.91 -4.92 -11.85
N THR A 102 7.59 -4.79 -11.79
CA THR A 102 6.63 -5.72 -12.44
C THR A 102 6.27 -5.32 -13.89
N GLY A 103 6.97 -4.34 -14.49
CA GLY A 103 6.67 -3.84 -15.84
C GLY A 103 5.57 -2.77 -15.89
N GLY A 104 5.25 -2.16 -14.75
CA GLY A 104 4.57 -0.87 -14.66
C GLY A 104 3.04 -0.91 -14.65
N ARG A 105 2.38 -2.05 -14.86
CA ARG A 105 0.91 -2.07 -15.01
C ARG A 105 0.23 -2.87 -13.91
N VAL A 106 -0.41 -2.16 -13.00
CA VAL A 106 -1.53 -2.71 -12.23
C VAL A 106 -2.69 -2.96 -13.19
N ILE A 107 -3.22 -4.19 -13.20
CA ILE A 107 -4.35 -4.56 -14.04
C ILE A 107 -5.68 -4.41 -13.31
N SER A 108 -5.68 -4.54 -11.98
CA SER A 108 -6.85 -4.28 -11.14
C SER A 108 -6.45 -4.01 -9.69
N VAL A 109 -7.30 -3.24 -9.01
CA VAL A 109 -7.24 -3.03 -7.57
C VAL A 109 -8.61 -3.34 -6.98
N GLU A 110 -8.64 -4.25 -6.01
CA GLU A 110 -9.79 -4.45 -5.14
C GLU A 110 -9.62 -3.56 -3.90
N VAL A 111 -10.53 -2.61 -3.75
CA VAL A 111 -10.57 -1.63 -2.66
C VAL A 111 -11.61 -2.09 -1.64
N THR A 112 -11.19 -2.33 -0.39
CA THR A 112 -12.07 -2.76 0.69
C THR A 112 -12.03 -1.74 1.85
N PRO A 113 -12.97 -0.77 1.87
CA PRO A 113 -13.04 0.25 2.92
C PRO A 113 -13.33 -0.37 4.30
N GLY A 114 -12.62 0.13 5.31
CA GLY A 114 -12.83 -0.25 6.71
C GLY A 114 -12.64 -1.73 7.00
N ALA A 115 -11.88 -2.48 6.19
CA ALA A 115 -11.58 -3.88 6.46
C ALA A 115 -11.12 -4.06 7.92
N CYS A 116 -11.57 -5.12 8.60
CA CYS A 116 -11.12 -5.42 9.95
C CYS A 116 -11.02 -6.91 10.19
N ARG A 117 -10.33 -7.30 11.27
CA ARG A 117 -10.13 -8.70 11.65
C ARG A 117 -11.45 -9.46 11.82
N LYS A 118 -12.49 -8.80 12.35
CA LYS A 118 -13.80 -9.39 12.63
C LYS A 118 -14.68 -9.49 11.39
N LYS A 119 -14.50 -8.61 10.41
CA LYS A 119 -15.27 -8.57 9.16
C LYS A 119 -14.39 -8.02 8.03
N THR A 120 -13.97 -8.89 7.12
CA THR A 120 -13.03 -8.54 6.03
C THR A 120 -13.52 -7.37 5.17
N ALA A 121 -14.80 -7.33 4.81
CA ALA A 121 -15.38 -6.31 3.95
C ALA A 121 -16.67 -5.74 4.59
N PRO A 122 -16.57 -4.91 5.64
CA PRO A 122 -17.74 -4.44 6.37
C PRO A 122 -18.63 -3.53 5.52
N PHE A 123 -18.02 -2.82 4.57
CA PHE A 123 -18.65 -1.88 3.65
C PHE A 123 -18.55 -2.33 2.17
N GLY A 124 -18.35 -3.63 1.95
CA GLY A 124 -18.14 -4.19 0.61
C GLY A 124 -16.70 -4.04 0.10
N SER A 125 -16.48 -4.61 -1.09
CA SER A 125 -15.22 -4.57 -1.82
C SER A 125 -15.51 -4.14 -3.25
N TYR A 126 -14.67 -3.27 -3.80
CA TYR A 126 -14.90 -2.59 -5.07
C TYR A 126 -13.70 -2.83 -5.99
N LEU A 127 -13.93 -3.55 -7.08
CA LEU A 127 -12.90 -3.82 -8.08
C LEU A 127 -12.87 -2.70 -9.12
N THR A 128 -11.68 -2.19 -9.41
CA THR A 128 -11.45 -1.19 -10.46
C THR A 128 -10.16 -1.44 -11.21
N THR A 129 -10.09 -0.95 -12.44
CA THR A 129 -8.89 -0.90 -13.27
C THR A 129 -8.39 0.54 -13.49
N GLN A 130 -9.12 1.52 -12.94
CA GLN A 130 -8.87 2.94 -13.15
C GLN A 130 -7.93 3.46 -12.07
N VAL A 131 -6.67 3.69 -12.45
CA VAL A 131 -5.63 4.19 -11.56
C VAL A 131 -4.82 5.30 -12.22
N ALA A 132 -4.21 6.15 -11.41
CA ALA A 132 -3.25 7.17 -11.83
C ALA A 132 -2.15 7.31 -10.78
N CYS A 133 -0.95 7.71 -11.18
CA CYS A 133 0.12 8.12 -10.26
C CYS A 133 0.66 9.48 -10.67
N SER A 134 1.53 10.05 -9.85
CA SER A 134 2.26 11.26 -10.26
C SER A 134 3.10 10.97 -11.52
N GLU A 135 3.22 11.97 -12.41
CA GLU A 135 4.01 11.82 -13.65
C GLU A 135 5.47 11.48 -13.36
N ALA A 136 6.04 12.11 -12.33
CA ALA A 136 7.40 11.83 -11.88
C ALA A 136 7.55 10.37 -11.42
N TRP A 137 6.58 9.83 -10.65
CA TRP A 137 6.59 8.42 -10.31
C TRP A 137 6.46 7.54 -11.54
N GLN A 138 5.50 7.80 -12.42
CA GLN A 138 5.28 7.00 -13.63
C GLN A 138 6.54 6.91 -14.50
N LYS A 139 7.25 8.03 -14.65
CA LYS A 139 8.45 8.12 -15.47
C LYS A 139 9.64 7.41 -14.85
N ASP A 140 9.90 7.66 -13.58
CA ASP A 140 11.17 7.30 -12.96
C ASP A 140 11.06 6.06 -12.07
N GLY A 141 9.96 5.92 -11.33
CA GLY A 141 9.76 4.81 -10.40
C GLY A 141 10.87 4.67 -9.38
N TRP A 142 10.88 3.53 -8.69
CA TRP A 142 11.97 3.18 -7.78
C TRP A 142 13.32 3.06 -8.51
N LYS A 143 14.32 3.84 -8.08
CA LYS A 143 15.70 3.74 -8.57
C LYS A 143 16.66 3.63 -7.40
N LEU A 144 17.49 2.58 -7.41
CA LEU A 144 18.46 2.23 -6.34
C LEU A 144 19.46 3.36 -6.02
N ASN A 145 19.60 4.37 -6.87
CA ASN A 145 20.52 5.51 -6.70
C ASN A 145 19.82 6.89 -6.82
N GLN A 146 18.51 6.97 -6.58
CA GLN A 146 17.78 8.24 -6.52
C GLN A 146 16.94 8.30 -5.23
N PRO A 147 17.51 8.80 -4.12
CA PRO A 147 16.84 8.80 -2.82
C PRO A 147 15.54 9.64 -2.79
N ASP A 148 15.44 10.62 -3.70
CA ASP A 148 14.30 11.55 -3.77
C ASP A 148 13.07 10.95 -4.49
N VAL A 149 13.18 9.76 -5.08
CA VAL A 149 12.06 9.15 -5.83
C VAL A 149 10.81 8.92 -4.96
N HIS A 150 10.98 8.69 -3.65
CA HIS A 150 9.88 8.57 -2.71
C HIS A 150 9.08 9.87 -2.53
N ASP A 151 9.61 11.01 -2.94
CA ASP A 151 8.92 12.30 -2.91
C ASP A 151 7.78 12.38 -3.93
N HIS A 152 7.77 11.45 -4.89
CA HIS A 152 6.79 11.38 -5.96
C HIS A 152 5.92 10.13 -5.88
N ASP A 153 6.19 9.22 -4.94
CA ASP A 153 5.52 7.93 -4.78
C ASP A 153 4.12 8.07 -4.15
N TYR A 154 3.21 8.63 -4.94
CA TYR A 154 1.79 8.78 -4.62
C TYR A 154 0.91 8.61 -5.87
N GLY A 155 -0.33 8.18 -5.65
CA GLY A 155 -1.29 7.94 -6.72
C GLY A 155 -2.73 7.90 -6.25
N ALA A 156 -3.63 7.72 -7.21
CA ALA A 156 -5.06 7.65 -7.03
C ALA A 156 -5.63 6.38 -7.68
N ILE A 157 -6.71 5.89 -7.08
CA ILE A 157 -7.54 4.80 -7.55
C ILE A 157 -8.96 5.36 -7.67
N PHE A 158 -9.59 5.18 -8.82
CA PHE A 158 -10.94 5.66 -9.10
C PHE A 158 -11.91 4.49 -9.09
N LEU A 159 -12.90 4.53 -8.21
CA LEU A 159 -13.97 3.55 -8.18
C LEU A 159 -14.96 3.79 -9.34
N ASN A 160 -15.62 2.71 -9.76
CA ASN A 160 -16.62 2.77 -10.84
C ASN A 160 -17.75 3.74 -10.51
N GLU A 161 -18.46 4.24 -11.52
CA GLU A 161 -19.45 5.32 -11.38
C GLU A 161 -20.56 5.02 -10.35
N ASP A 162 -20.95 3.75 -10.23
CA ASP A 162 -21.94 3.24 -9.27
C ASP A 162 -21.38 3.05 -7.84
N SER A 163 -20.06 3.07 -7.69
CA SER A 163 -19.35 2.74 -6.45
C SER A 163 -19.02 3.99 -5.61
N ARG A 164 -20.02 4.82 -5.34
CA ARG A 164 -19.92 6.12 -4.60
C ARG A 164 -19.81 5.98 -3.08
N VAL A 165 -19.01 5.01 -2.62
CA VAL A 165 -18.93 4.62 -1.21
C VAL A 165 -18.48 5.76 -0.27
N GLY A 166 -17.72 6.74 -0.76
CA GLY A 166 -17.30 7.90 0.00
C GLY A 166 -18.45 8.81 0.47
N GLU A 167 -19.60 8.82 -0.20
CA GLU A 167 -20.79 9.56 0.27
C GLU A 167 -21.39 8.94 1.53
N LEU A 168 -21.27 7.62 1.68
CA LEU A 168 -21.80 6.87 2.81
C LEU A 168 -20.81 6.84 3.98
N LEU A 169 -19.52 6.65 3.69
CA LEU A 169 -18.50 6.45 4.72
C LEU A 169 -17.85 7.77 5.18
N GLY A 170 -18.00 8.83 4.38
CA GLY A 170 -17.19 10.02 4.50
C GLY A 170 -15.79 9.81 3.92
N TYR A 171 -15.08 10.91 3.75
CA TYR A 171 -13.74 10.95 3.20
C TYR A 171 -12.90 12.00 3.94
N PHE A 172 -11.59 11.86 3.87
CA PHE A 172 -10.66 12.75 4.56
C PHE A 172 -10.64 14.15 3.94
N GLY A 173 -10.45 15.15 4.79
CA GLY A 173 -9.87 16.42 4.37
C GLY A 173 -8.35 16.27 4.19
N TYR A 174 -7.74 17.16 3.43
CA TYR A 174 -6.29 17.19 3.23
C TYR A 174 -5.82 18.63 3.11
N GLN A 175 -4.57 18.91 3.50
CA GLN A 175 -4.03 20.25 3.55
C GLN A 175 -2.54 20.28 3.21
N ASP A 176 -2.14 21.33 2.50
CA ASP A 176 -0.78 21.84 2.51
C ASP A 176 -0.63 22.82 3.68
N ILE A 177 0.23 22.50 4.62
CA ILE A 177 0.45 23.30 5.83
C ILE A 177 1.93 23.59 6.02
N GLN A 178 2.20 24.72 6.68
CA GLN A 178 3.55 25.22 6.92
C GLN A 178 4.38 24.26 7.79
N THR A 179 5.70 24.31 7.61
CA THR A 179 6.65 23.41 8.28
C THR A 179 6.59 23.54 9.81
N GLU A 180 6.42 24.76 10.33
CA GLU A 180 6.34 25.06 11.75
C GLU A 180 5.09 24.43 12.39
N ILE A 181 4.01 24.36 11.61
CA ILE A 181 2.76 23.71 11.98
C ILE A 181 2.95 22.19 12.00
N LEU A 182 3.68 21.61 11.03
CA LEU A 182 4.03 20.19 11.01
C LEU A 182 4.93 19.78 12.18
N GLN A 183 5.84 20.64 12.63
CA GLN A 183 6.78 20.32 13.71
C GLN A 183 6.20 20.45 15.13
N SER A 184 4.97 20.97 15.26
CA SER A 184 4.39 21.34 16.58
C SER A 184 3.32 20.37 17.09
N ARG A 185 3.13 19.20 16.45
CA ARG A 185 2.05 18.26 16.81
C ARG A 185 2.36 16.80 16.47
N PRO A 186 1.65 15.85 17.08
CA PRO A 186 1.69 14.46 16.67
C PRO A 186 0.83 14.21 15.42
N PHE A 187 1.19 13.15 14.69
CA PHE A 187 0.49 12.65 13.52
C PHE A 187 0.13 11.20 13.71
N CYS A 188 -1.04 10.83 13.22
CA CYS A 188 -1.49 9.45 13.16
C CYS A 188 -1.25 8.90 11.76
N LEU A 189 -0.79 7.66 11.70
CA LEU A 189 -0.84 6.81 10.53
C LEU A 189 -1.67 5.58 10.86
N CYS A 190 -2.53 5.18 9.95
CA CYS A 190 -3.32 3.96 10.09
C CYS A 190 -3.45 3.25 8.75
N GLY A 191 -3.32 1.93 8.77
CA GLY A 191 -3.38 1.10 7.57
C GLY A 191 -3.35 -0.39 7.90
N TYR A 192 -2.97 -1.20 6.91
CA TYR A 192 -3.07 -2.66 6.96
C TYR A 192 -1.71 -3.36 6.89
N PRO A 193 -1.01 -3.52 8.02
CA PRO A 193 0.28 -4.18 8.05
C PRO A 193 0.14 -5.72 7.92
N SER A 194 1.01 -6.34 7.13
CA SER A 194 0.96 -7.77 6.81
C SER A 194 1.62 -8.68 7.85
N ASP A 195 2.35 -8.11 8.82
CA ASP A 195 2.88 -8.84 9.97
C ASP A 195 1.85 -9.05 11.08
N LYS A 196 0.65 -8.49 10.93
CA LYS A 196 -0.48 -8.65 11.85
C LYS A 196 -1.54 -9.58 11.25
N ALA A 197 -2.67 -9.73 11.95
CA ALA A 197 -3.78 -10.55 11.45
C ALA A 197 -4.28 -10.03 10.09
N LYS A 198 -4.70 -10.93 9.20
CA LYS A 198 -5.19 -10.55 7.87
C LYS A 198 -6.34 -9.54 7.98
N HIS A 199 -6.30 -8.50 7.16
CA HIS A 199 -7.29 -7.42 7.12
C HIS A 199 -7.45 -6.63 8.43
N SER A 200 -6.57 -6.82 9.42
CA SER A 200 -6.61 -6.01 10.64
C SER A 200 -6.02 -4.62 10.37
N GLN A 201 -6.72 -3.60 10.85
CA GLN A 201 -6.33 -2.21 10.69
C GLN A 201 -5.56 -1.77 11.95
N TRP A 202 -4.40 -1.14 11.77
CA TRP A 202 -3.52 -0.74 12.88
C TRP A 202 -3.10 0.71 12.72
N TYR A 203 -3.08 1.43 13.84
CA TYR A 203 -2.63 2.79 13.89
C TYR A 203 -1.47 2.98 14.85
N HIS A 204 -0.74 4.06 14.63
CA HIS A 204 0.30 4.53 15.52
C HIS A 204 0.46 6.06 15.41
N VAL A 205 0.80 6.69 16.52
CA VAL A 205 0.88 8.15 16.67
C VAL A 205 2.26 8.53 17.20
N ARG A 206 2.96 9.40 16.45
CA ARG A 206 4.23 10.01 16.87
C ARG A 206 4.34 11.44 16.33
N ASN A 207 5.28 12.20 16.86
CA ASN A 207 5.72 13.44 16.22
C ASN A 207 6.56 13.13 14.97
N LEU A 208 6.66 14.09 14.06
CA LEU A 208 7.59 14.00 12.94
C LEU A 208 9.02 14.15 13.45
N SER A 209 9.92 13.28 13.00
CA SER A 209 11.36 13.39 13.24
C SER A 209 12.05 14.34 12.26
N GLY A 210 11.41 14.64 11.13
CA GLY A 210 11.92 15.55 10.12
C GLY A 210 10.86 16.00 9.13
N VAL A 211 11.02 17.22 8.64
CA VAL A 211 10.14 17.83 7.64
C VAL A 211 11.03 18.52 6.63
N ASN A 212 10.89 18.16 5.36
CA ASN A 212 11.51 18.88 4.25
C ASN A 212 10.42 19.31 3.25
N GLU A 213 10.82 19.84 2.09
CA GLU A 213 9.88 20.36 1.08
C GLU A 213 8.92 19.30 0.53
N ARG A 214 9.35 18.04 0.45
CA ARG A 214 8.62 16.98 -0.26
C ARG A 214 8.34 15.74 0.58
N ASN A 215 8.94 15.63 1.76
CA ASN A 215 8.90 14.44 2.59
C ASN A 215 8.69 14.77 4.07
N LEU A 216 7.98 13.88 4.75
CA LEU A 216 7.85 13.83 6.20
C LEU A 216 8.53 12.55 6.70
N SER A 217 9.43 12.67 7.68
CA SER A 217 10.03 11.52 8.35
C SER A 217 9.52 11.37 9.78
N TYR A 218 9.41 10.14 10.26
CA TYR A 218 8.88 9.82 11.58
C TYR A 218 9.29 8.42 12.07
N GLU A 219 9.12 8.20 13.37
CA GLU A 219 9.28 6.90 14.03
C GLU A 219 7.94 6.18 14.27
N ILE A 220 6.89 6.57 13.53
CA ILE A 220 5.67 5.76 13.48
C ILE A 220 6.04 4.41 12.87
N ASP A 221 5.88 3.34 13.64
CA ASP A 221 6.02 1.96 13.17
C ASP A 221 5.12 1.65 11.99
N THR A 222 5.72 1.06 10.95
CA THR A 222 4.98 0.54 9.82
C THR A 222 5.48 -0.84 9.37
N TYR A 223 4.66 -1.55 8.60
CA TYR A 223 5.05 -2.80 7.94
C TYR A 223 4.46 -2.91 6.53
N PHE A 224 4.92 -3.90 5.75
CA PHE A 224 4.43 -4.19 4.40
C PHE A 224 2.90 -4.20 4.38
N GLY A 225 2.29 -3.56 3.38
CA GLY A 225 0.84 -3.38 3.29
C GLY A 225 0.33 -2.02 3.82
N GLN A 226 1.12 -1.29 4.61
CA GLN A 226 0.78 0.08 5.00
C GLN A 226 1.16 1.15 3.97
N SER A 227 1.82 0.76 2.87
CA SER A 227 2.06 1.65 1.73
C SER A 227 0.77 2.35 1.28
N GLY A 228 0.80 3.67 1.20
CA GLY A 228 -0.33 4.53 0.86
C GLY A 228 -1.20 4.97 2.05
N ALA A 229 -0.86 4.55 3.27
CA ALA A 229 -1.58 4.97 4.47
C ALA A 229 -1.57 6.51 4.63
N PRO A 230 -2.71 7.11 5.02
CA PRO A 230 -2.75 8.54 5.30
C PRO A 230 -1.91 8.86 6.54
N VAL A 231 -1.15 9.94 6.49
CA VAL A 231 -0.54 10.60 7.66
C VAL A 231 -1.35 11.86 7.93
N TRP A 232 -2.05 11.91 9.07
CA TRP A 232 -2.97 13.00 9.36
C TRP A 232 -2.85 13.53 10.78
N TYR A 233 -3.39 14.73 10.98
CA TYR A 233 -3.58 15.32 12.30
C TYR A 233 -5.05 15.68 12.52
N VAL A 234 -5.42 15.93 13.78
CA VAL A 234 -6.74 16.40 14.17
C VAL A 234 -6.71 17.93 14.31
N GLY A 235 -7.53 18.63 13.52
CA GLY A 235 -7.69 20.07 13.58
C GLY A 235 -8.44 20.53 14.85
N LYS A 236 -8.46 21.84 15.10
CA LYS A 236 -9.14 22.43 16.26
C LYS A 236 -10.65 22.21 16.25
N ASP A 237 -11.21 22.01 15.05
CA ASP A 237 -12.61 21.70 14.78
C ASP A 237 -12.93 20.20 14.90
N GLY A 238 -11.94 19.36 15.27
CA GLY A 238 -12.08 17.92 15.36
C GLY A 238 -11.97 17.19 14.01
N ASN A 239 -11.83 17.92 12.90
CA ASN A 239 -11.68 17.33 11.57
C ASN A 239 -10.30 16.71 11.39
N ARG A 240 -10.21 15.66 10.57
CA ARG A 240 -8.96 14.95 10.28
C ARG A 240 -8.43 15.44 8.94
N PHE A 241 -7.20 15.96 8.94
CA PHE A 241 -6.55 16.49 7.74
C PHE A 241 -5.28 15.70 7.42
N VAL A 242 -5.29 15.04 6.26
CA VAL A 242 -4.12 14.35 5.72
C VAL A 242 -3.09 15.37 5.25
N VAL A 243 -1.83 15.13 5.58
CA VAL A 243 -0.67 15.97 5.21
C VAL A 243 0.45 15.16 4.56
N GLY A 244 0.32 13.83 4.53
CA GLY A 244 1.27 12.96 3.85
C GLY A 244 0.68 11.61 3.44
N VAL A 245 1.34 10.98 2.47
CA VAL A 245 1.05 9.62 2.00
C VAL A 245 2.25 8.74 2.32
N HIS A 246 2.10 7.79 3.25
CA HIS A 246 3.19 6.88 3.63
C HIS A 246 3.63 6.02 2.44
N ASN A 247 4.93 5.88 2.21
CA ASN A 247 5.42 5.15 1.04
C ASN A 247 6.80 4.51 1.19
N ALA A 248 7.55 4.85 2.25
CA ALA A 248 8.91 4.35 2.40
C ALA A 248 9.35 4.26 3.86
N GLY A 249 10.47 3.57 4.07
CA GLY A 249 11.11 3.42 5.36
C GLY A 249 12.59 3.06 5.29
N SER A 250 13.19 2.98 6.47
CA SER A 250 14.59 2.66 6.66
C SER A 250 14.77 2.06 8.06
N SER A 251 15.99 1.64 8.39
CA SER A 251 16.31 1.20 9.74
C SER A 251 16.19 2.30 10.81
N ARG A 252 16.04 3.58 10.41
CA ARG A 252 16.06 4.74 11.33
C ARG A 252 14.79 5.60 11.30
N ALA A 253 14.02 5.54 10.22
CA ALA A 253 12.82 6.37 10.05
C ALA A 253 11.92 5.78 8.96
N ASN A 254 10.62 6.03 9.09
CA ASN A 254 9.62 5.90 8.04
C ASN A 254 9.33 7.25 7.41
N PHE A 255 8.80 7.22 6.19
CA PHE A 255 8.66 8.39 5.34
C PHE A 255 7.28 8.45 4.66
N ALA A 256 6.85 9.67 4.37
CA ALA A 256 5.69 9.95 3.53
C ALA A 256 5.99 11.07 2.54
N THR A 257 5.44 11.00 1.33
CA THR A 257 5.32 12.19 0.47
C THR A 257 4.51 13.24 1.22
N ARG A 258 5.09 14.42 1.42
CA ARG A 258 4.40 15.59 2.00
C ARG A 258 3.41 16.15 0.98
N LEU A 259 2.22 16.50 1.44
CA LEU A 259 1.26 17.29 0.66
C LEU A 259 1.72 18.75 0.62
N ASN A 260 2.71 19.06 -0.23
CA ASN A 260 3.03 20.42 -0.64
C ASN A 260 2.11 20.85 -1.80
N ASP A 261 2.18 22.11 -2.24
CA ASP A 261 1.28 22.66 -3.26
C ASP A 261 1.15 21.78 -4.52
N PRO A 262 2.23 21.30 -5.17
CA PRO A 262 2.10 20.39 -6.31
C PRO A 262 1.28 19.12 -6.02
N VAL A 263 1.55 18.46 -4.89
CA VAL A 263 0.82 17.24 -4.48
C VAL A 263 -0.63 17.57 -4.12
N PHE A 264 -0.86 18.70 -3.44
CA PHE A 264 -2.20 19.18 -3.09
C PHE A 264 -3.05 19.45 -4.33
N GLN A 265 -2.52 20.14 -5.34
CA GLN A 265 -3.24 20.42 -6.59
C GLN A 265 -3.50 19.14 -7.38
N GLN A 266 -2.57 18.18 -7.36
CA GLN A 266 -2.78 16.89 -8.01
C GLN A 266 -3.92 16.08 -7.35
N ILE A 267 -3.93 16.01 -6.01
CA ILE A 267 -5.03 15.37 -5.26
C ILE A 267 -6.36 16.10 -5.51
N LYS A 268 -6.35 17.43 -5.60
CA LYS A 268 -7.54 18.21 -5.95
C LYS A 268 -8.12 17.83 -7.32
N THR A 269 -7.26 17.65 -8.32
CA THR A 269 -7.65 17.19 -9.65
C THR A 269 -8.27 15.79 -9.59
N TRP A 270 -7.62 14.84 -8.92
CA TRP A 270 -8.15 13.47 -8.77
C TRP A 270 -9.44 13.40 -7.94
N ARG A 271 -9.58 14.28 -6.94
CA ARG A 271 -10.82 14.42 -6.17
C ARG A 271 -11.98 14.86 -7.05
N ALA A 272 -11.76 15.83 -7.94
CA ALA A 272 -12.80 16.31 -8.86
C ALA A 272 -13.25 15.20 -9.84
N GLN A 273 -12.35 14.34 -10.28
CA GLN A 273 -12.65 13.23 -11.21
C GLN A 273 -13.56 12.16 -10.59
N GLY A 274 -13.42 11.86 -9.30
CA GLY A 274 -14.26 10.88 -8.58
C GLY A 274 -15.33 11.51 -7.69
N SER A 275 -15.68 12.78 -7.94
CA SER A 275 -16.82 13.43 -7.29
C SER A 275 -18.16 13.02 -7.91
#